data_AF-A0A7C4IVK4-F1
#
_entry.id   AF-A0A7C4IVK4-F1
#
_cell.length_a   1.000
_cell.length_b   1.000
_cell.length_c   1.000
_cell.angle_alpha   90.00
_cell.angle_beta   90.00
_cell.angle_gamma   90.00
#
_symmetry.space_group_name_H-M   'P 1'
#
loop_
_entity.id
_entity.type
_entity.pdbx_description
1 polymer ?
#
loop_
_entity_poly.entity_id
_entity_poly.type
_entity_poly.pdbx_seq_one_letter_code
_entity_poly.pdbx_strand_id
1 'polypeptide(L)'
;MTYEVFARKWRPQVFEDVIGQEHVIHTLINAIKTNRIAHAYLFSGPRGVGKTSIARILAKALTCAQGQPGIPCNRCHSCVEITQGSSVDVQEIDGASNRGIENIRDLRENIKYMPASGPFRIYIIDEVHMLTKESFNALLKTLEEPPAHVKFIFATTEPHKVPVTILSRCQKFDFKRIPQALLVKQLERITSEEGIDISRSGLTLIAREAEGSMRDAESLLDQVVSYTGPKVEDHQITDILGVIDRTLLFEASRAVLEGSAKTCIEIVDRIYTYGHDIKEFYRALMDQFRNLLITLVAPYEDLLDMVETDKEELRRQAAAAGKEKLQQILNTLIAREESLRFTSHPRLVLESIMIRLCQMGDLVALDELIRKLESLEKKLSTPGRPLEEIRVSDQPGSWKVEKKEGKPSLEPIQKEDWSAFLKFIGSKNKSMASVLEGFPFLEGSEDTIVLGRSPKPFDASYLDESDRADKLRAYSLDFFKRKVNIRVHKETREPESQAPKQAPKASAHPQGVQDVLNMFQGEIRGEVTEDQRRKES
;
A
#
# COMPACT_ATOMS: atom_id res chain seq x y z
N MET A 1 27.75 -34.34 -12.23
CA MET A 1 27.60 -32.90 -12.52
C MET A 1 27.01 -32.26 -11.29
N THR A 2 27.61 -31.18 -10.79
CA THR A 2 27.04 -30.37 -9.70
C THR A 2 25.69 -29.83 -10.14
N TYR A 3 24.65 -30.09 -9.35
CA TYR A 3 23.32 -29.55 -9.57
C TYR A 3 23.38 -28.01 -9.57
N GLU A 4 22.81 -27.39 -10.60
CA GLU A 4 22.73 -25.95 -10.75
C GLU A 4 21.25 -25.55 -10.86
N VAL A 5 20.82 -24.67 -9.95
CA VAL A 5 19.46 -24.14 -9.87
C VAL A 5 19.05 -23.51 -11.20
N PHE A 6 17.80 -23.71 -11.63
CA PHE A 6 17.30 -23.21 -12.91
C PHE A 6 17.53 -21.70 -13.09
N ALA A 7 17.32 -20.90 -12.03
CA ALA A 7 17.53 -19.46 -12.05
C ALA A 7 18.97 -19.02 -12.40
N ARG A 8 19.95 -19.92 -12.30
CA ARG A 8 21.33 -19.69 -12.71
C ARG A 8 21.63 -20.32 -14.08
N LYS A 9 21.19 -21.56 -14.29
CA LYS A 9 21.39 -22.31 -15.55
C LYS A 9 20.75 -21.62 -16.75
N TRP A 10 19.53 -21.12 -16.58
CA TRP A 10 18.72 -20.49 -17.62
C TRP A 10 18.88 -18.97 -17.72
N ARG A 11 19.85 -18.42 -16.99
CA ARG A 11 20.12 -16.98 -17.03
C ARG A 11 20.50 -16.58 -18.46
N PRO A 12 19.80 -15.60 -19.06
CA PRO A 12 19.99 -15.25 -20.46
C PRO A 12 21.42 -14.74 -20.72
N GLN A 13 22.00 -15.18 -21.84
CA GLN A 13 23.39 -14.88 -22.21
C GLN A 13 23.49 -13.88 -23.38
N VAL A 14 22.41 -13.72 -24.14
CA VAL A 14 22.26 -12.70 -25.19
C VAL A 14 20.97 -11.91 -24.97
N PHE A 15 20.86 -10.74 -25.61
CA PHE A 15 19.68 -9.88 -25.48
C PHE A 15 18.39 -10.55 -26.00
N GLU A 16 18.50 -11.45 -26.99
CA GLU A 16 17.36 -12.14 -27.60
C GLU A 16 16.68 -13.15 -26.66
N ASP A 17 17.42 -13.66 -25.67
CA ASP A 17 16.89 -14.60 -24.67
C ASP A 17 16.13 -13.88 -23.54
N VAL A 18 16.16 -12.55 -23.51
CA VAL A 18 15.52 -11.75 -22.46
C VAL A 18 14.06 -11.51 -22.82
N ILE A 19 13.17 -11.74 -21.87
CA ILE A 19 11.72 -11.77 -22.10
C ILE A 19 11.03 -10.56 -21.48
N GLY A 20 10.12 -9.92 -22.22
CA GLY A 20 9.22 -8.87 -21.72
C GLY A 20 9.89 -7.52 -21.49
N GLN A 21 11.08 -7.29 -22.05
CA GLN A 21 11.84 -6.03 -21.92
C GLN A 21 12.29 -5.49 -23.29
N GLU A 22 11.48 -5.70 -24.33
CA GLU A 22 11.81 -5.41 -25.72
C GLU A 22 12.20 -3.94 -25.93
N HIS A 23 11.53 -3.01 -25.24
CA HIS A 23 11.83 -1.57 -25.33
C HIS A 23 13.23 -1.21 -24.83
N VAL A 24 13.67 -1.84 -23.73
CA VAL A 24 15.02 -1.63 -23.18
C VAL A 24 16.06 -2.25 -24.12
N ILE A 25 15.81 -3.49 -24.52
CA ILE A 25 16.72 -4.28 -25.37
C ILE A 25 16.97 -3.55 -26.70
N HIS A 26 15.91 -3.14 -27.40
CA HIS A 26 16.04 -2.42 -28.67
C HIS A 26 16.85 -1.14 -28.53
N THR A 27 16.62 -0.39 -27.46
CA THR A 27 17.34 0.86 -27.21
C THR A 27 18.82 0.63 -26.95
N LEU A 28 19.16 -0.39 -26.15
CA LEU A 28 20.56 -0.75 -25.87
C LEU A 28 21.29 -1.26 -27.12
N ILE A 29 20.66 -2.15 -27.91
CA ILE A 29 21.24 -2.64 -29.16
C ILE A 29 21.49 -1.48 -30.13
N ASN A 30 20.52 -0.56 -30.28
CA ASN A 30 20.67 0.60 -31.16
C ASN A 30 21.77 1.56 -30.67
N ALA A 31 21.89 1.78 -29.35
CA ALA A 31 22.96 2.59 -28.77
C ALA A 31 24.35 2.00 -29.07
N ILE A 32 24.50 0.68 -28.99
CA ILE A 32 25.75 -0.01 -29.33
C ILE A 32 26.04 0.11 -30.84
N LYS A 33 25.05 -0.18 -31.69
CA LYS A 33 25.21 -0.10 -33.16
C LYS A 33 25.56 1.29 -33.67
N THR A 34 25.01 2.32 -33.03
CA THR A 34 25.24 3.73 -33.39
C THR A 34 26.42 4.37 -32.65
N ASN A 35 27.14 3.59 -31.83
CA ASN A 35 28.23 4.06 -30.97
C ASN A 35 27.84 5.25 -30.06
N ARG A 36 26.57 5.27 -29.60
CA ARG A 36 26.02 6.27 -28.67
C ARG A 36 25.91 5.70 -27.27
N ILE A 37 27.03 5.20 -26.74
CA ILE A 37 27.09 4.51 -25.45
C ILE A 37 27.24 5.56 -24.33
N ALA A 38 26.26 5.64 -23.44
CA ALA A 38 26.32 6.51 -22.26
C ALA A 38 27.45 6.08 -21.31
N HIS A 39 27.94 7.01 -20.49
CA HIS A 39 28.93 6.72 -19.45
C HIS A 39 28.30 6.03 -18.22
N ALA A 40 27.01 6.27 -17.98
CA ALA A 40 26.27 5.66 -16.87
C ALA A 40 24.85 5.27 -17.28
N TYR A 41 24.45 4.06 -16.88
CA TYR A 41 23.11 3.50 -17.06
C TYR A 41 22.47 3.25 -15.71
N LEU A 42 21.18 3.51 -15.58
CA LEU A 42 20.39 3.16 -14.40
C LEU A 42 19.23 2.25 -14.79
N PHE A 43 19.27 1.01 -14.33
CA PHE A 43 18.25 -0.01 -14.52
C PHE A 43 17.35 -0.04 -13.29
N SER A 44 16.10 0.36 -13.47
CA SER A 44 15.11 0.54 -12.41
C SER A 44 13.93 -0.39 -12.63
N GLY A 45 13.45 -1.08 -11.60
CA GLY A 45 12.21 -1.86 -11.69
C GLY A 45 12.16 -3.03 -10.71
N PRO A 46 11.08 -3.82 -10.71
CA PRO A 46 10.85 -4.89 -9.75
C PRO A 46 12.00 -5.92 -9.70
N ARG A 47 12.11 -6.67 -8.60
CA ARG A 47 13.11 -7.74 -8.47
C ARG A 47 12.86 -8.84 -9.52
N GLY A 48 13.94 -9.47 -9.99
CA GLY A 48 13.85 -10.67 -10.84
C GLY A 48 13.35 -10.49 -12.28
N VAL A 49 13.12 -9.26 -12.73
CA VAL A 49 12.75 -8.92 -14.12
C VAL A 49 13.93 -8.88 -15.11
N GLY A 50 15.15 -9.21 -14.67
CA GLY A 50 16.33 -9.31 -15.54
C GLY A 50 17.32 -8.13 -15.53
N LYS A 51 17.19 -7.15 -14.63
CA LYS A 51 18.10 -5.97 -14.53
C LYS A 51 19.59 -6.35 -14.56
N THR A 52 20.03 -7.16 -13.61
CA THR A 52 21.45 -7.57 -13.47
C THR A 52 21.87 -8.51 -14.60
N SER A 53 20.96 -9.31 -15.16
CA SER A 53 21.26 -10.15 -16.34
C SER A 53 21.55 -9.29 -17.57
N ILE A 54 20.73 -8.28 -17.83
CA ILE A 54 20.92 -7.36 -18.95
C ILE A 54 22.15 -6.48 -18.73
N ALA A 55 22.47 -6.11 -17.48
CA ALA A 55 23.73 -5.44 -17.16
C ALA A 55 24.95 -6.27 -17.58
N ARG A 56 24.95 -7.57 -17.28
CA ARG A 56 26.02 -8.49 -17.72
C ARG A 56 26.05 -8.65 -19.24
N ILE A 57 24.89 -8.79 -19.89
CA ILE A 57 24.83 -8.90 -21.37
C ILE A 57 25.36 -7.63 -22.02
N LEU A 58 25.00 -6.45 -21.51
CA LEU A 58 25.53 -5.17 -21.97
C LEU A 58 27.05 -5.09 -21.77
N ALA A 59 27.54 -5.48 -20.59
CA ALA A 59 28.97 -5.50 -20.31
C ALA A 59 29.73 -6.42 -21.29
N LYS A 60 29.19 -7.62 -21.57
CA LYS A 60 29.73 -8.53 -22.59
C LYS A 60 29.70 -7.90 -23.97
N ALA A 61 28.59 -7.28 -24.39
CA ALA A 61 28.47 -6.69 -25.71
C ALA A 61 29.45 -5.53 -25.93
N LEU A 62 29.81 -4.79 -24.87
CA LEU A 62 30.78 -3.70 -24.93
C LEU A 62 32.25 -4.16 -24.92
N THR A 63 32.54 -5.32 -24.32
CA THR A 63 33.92 -5.83 -24.14
C THR A 63 34.30 -6.96 -25.08
N CYS A 64 33.30 -7.57 -25.75
CA CYS A 64 33.51 -8.73 -26.61
C CYS A 64 34.30 -8.38 -27.88
N ALA A 65 35.49 -8.97 -28.01
CA ALA A 65 36.37 -8.77 -29.17
C ALA A 65 35.88 -9.45 -30.48
N GLN A 66 35.05 -10.49 -30.39
CA GLN A 66 34.64 -11.34 -31.52
C GLN A 66 33.12 -11.28 -31.83
N GLY A 67 32.40 -10.34 -31.20
CA GLY A 67 30.96 -10.23 -31.30
C GLY A 67 30.54 -9.28 -32.41
N GLN A 68 29.28 -9.37 -32.83
CA GLN A 68 28.67 -8.30 -33.62
C GLN A 68 28.21 -7.16 -32.69
N PRO A 69 28.08 -5.92 -33.18
CA PRO A 69 27.57 -4.82 -32.37
C PRO A 69 26.20 -5.16 -31.74
N GLY A 70 26.20 -5.31 -30.41
CA GLY A 70 25.02 -5.67 -29.62
C GLY A 70 24.79 -7.17 -29.43
N ILE A 71 25.60 -8.06 -29.99
CA ILE A 71 25.47 -9.52 -29.82
C ILE A 71 26.80 -10.10 -29.33
N PRO A 72 26.92 -10.46 -28.02
CA PRO A 72 28.14 -11.05 -27.49
C PRO A 72 28.34 -12.47 -28.00
N CYS A 73 29.60 -12.88 -28.23
CA CYS A 73 29.91 -14.19 -28.81
C CYS A 73 29.82 -15.36 -27.81
N ASN A 74 29.83 -15.07 -26.49
CA ASN A 74 29.82 -16.04 -25.38
C ASN A 74 30.93 -17.10 -25.38
N ARG A 75 31.93 -16.98 -26.25
CA ARG A 75 33.06 -17.93 -26.38
C ARG A 75 34.44 -17.32 -26.16
N CYS A 76 34.58 -16.00 -26.29
CA CYS A 76 35.86 -15.35 -26.06
C CYS A 76 36.15 -15.27 -24.55
N HIS A 77 37.44 -15.09 -24.21
CA HIS A 77 37.91 -15.04 -22.83
C HIS A 77 37.12 -14.04 -21.98
N SER A 78 36.96 -12.81 -22.46
CA SER A 78 36.17 -11.77 -21.79
C SER A 78 34.71 -12.19 -21.53
N CYS A 79 34.02 -12.75 -22.52
CA CYS A 79 32.64 -13.20 -22.31
C CYS A 79 32.54 -14.32 -21.27
N VAL A 80 33.47 -15.28 -21.28
CA VAL A 80 33.49 -16.38 -20.32
C VAL A 80 33.75 -15.86 -18.90
N GLU A 81 34.74 -15.00 -18.71
CA GLU A 81 35.04 -14.39 -17.41
C GLU A 81 33.85 -13.59 -16.84
N ILE A 82 33.18 -12.79 -17.67
CA ILE A 82 31.99 -12.01 -17.25
C ILE A 82 30.84 -12.95 -16.87
N THR A 83 30.69 -14.08 -17.58
CA THR A 83 29.67 -15.09 -17.25
C THR A 83 29.94 -15.72 -15.89
N GLN A 84 31.21 -16.02 -15.61
CA GLN A 84 31.66 -16.64 -14.36
C GLN A 84 31.78 -15.63 -13.20
N GLY A 85 31.77 -14.33 -13.49
CA GLY A 85 31.92 -13.26 -12.49
C GLY A 85 33.36 -13.05 -12.03
N SER A 86 34.35 -13.51 -12.81
CA SER A 86 35.78 -13.43 -12.48
C SER A 86 36.54 -12.36 -13.26
N SER A 87 35.86 -11.54 -14.07
CA SER A 87 36.51 -10.54 -14.91
C SER A 87 37.10 -9.40 -14.08
N VAL A 88 38.33 -9.02 -14.40
CA VAL A 88 39.00 -7.86 -13.77
C VAL A 88 38.45 -6.54 -14.31
N ASP A 89 38.07 -6.52 -15.60
CA ASP A 89 37.56 -5.33 -16.27
C ASP A 89 36.07 -5.08 -16.01
N VAL A 90 35.32 -6.11 -15.62
CA VAL A 90 33.89 -6.01 -15.26
C VAL A 90 33.69 -6.41 -13.81
N GLN A 91 33.54 -5.42 -12.93
CA GLN A 91 33.35 -5.65 -11.51
C GLN A 91 31.87 -5.52 -11.14
N GLU A 92 31.30 -6.60 -10.61
CA GLU A 92 29.95 -6.60 -10.03
C GLU A 92 30.03 -6.39 -8.52
N ILE A 93 29.38 -5.34 -8.03
CA ILE A 93 29.33 -4.94 -6.63
C ILE A 93 27.87 -4.98 -6.19
N ASP A 94 27.58 -5.80 -5.20
CA ASP A 94 26.28 -5.78 -4.53
C ASP A 94 26.26 -4.66 -3.48
N GLY A 95 25.42 -3.64 -3.70
CA GLY A 95 25.24 -2.52 -2.78
C GLY A 95 24.70 -2.93 -1.41
N ALA A 96 23.99 -4.07 -1.31
CA ALA A 96 23.49 -4.58 -0.04
C ALA A 96 24.61 -5.14 0.84
N SER A 97 25.59 -5.80 0.23
CA SER A 97 26.76 -6.41 0.89
C SER A 97 27.94 -5.43 1.05
N ASN A 98 28.06 -4.46 0.15
CA ASN A 98 29.18 -3.51 0.08
C ASN A 98 28.74 -2.07 0.40
N ARG A 99 27.97 -1.89 1.47
CA ARG A 99 27.43 -0.57 1.86
C ARG A 99 28.50 0.46 2.21
N GLY A 100 29.63 -0.02 2.76
CA GLY A 100 30.72 0.80 3.31
C GLY A 100 31.43 1.66 2.27
N ILE A 101 31.91 2.83 2.72
CA ILE A 101 32.58 3.81 1.87
C ILE A 101 33.94 3.33 1.33
N GLU A 102 34.59 2.38 2.00
CA GLU A 102 35.92 1.88 1.63
C GLU A 102 35.92 1.23 0.25
N ASN A 103 34.97 0.33 -0.02
CA ASN A 103 34.84 -0.32 -1.34
C ASN A 103 34.65 0.68 -2.48
N ILE A 104 33.91 1.77 -2.23
CA ILE A 104 33.69 2.82 -3.22
C ILE A 104 34.93 3.72 -3.38
N ARG A 105 35.72 3.92 -2.32
CA ARG A 105 37.01 4.63 -2.41
C ARG A 105 38.00 3.81 -3.23
N ASP A 106 38.10 2.52 -2.98
CA ASP A 106 38.97 1.60 -3.74
C ASP A 106 38.56 1.57 -5.21
N LEU A 107 37.25 1.51 -5.49
CA LEU A 107 36.72 1.64 -6.84
C LEU A 107 37.14 2.97 -7.49
N ARG A 108 37.02 4.09 -6.78
CA ARG A 108 37.38 5.41 -7.29
C ARG A 108 38.88 5.53 -7.60
N GLU A 109 39.73 4.89 -6.82
CA GLU A 109 41.17 4.84 -7.12
C GLU A 109 41.45 3.99 -8.35
N ASN A 110 40.77 2.85 -8.47
CA ASN A 110 40.92 1.92 -9.59
C ASN A 110 40.42 2.48 -10.93
N ILE A 111 39.43 3.37 -10.92
CA ILE A 111 38.87 3.99 -12.14
C ILE A 111 39.90 4.73 -12.99
N LYS A 112 40.98 5.22 -12.37
CA LYS A 112 42.03 5.97 -13.08
C LYS A 112 42.86 5.11 -14.03
N TYR A 113 42.89 3.79 -13.81
CA TYR A 113 43.69 2.88 -14.63
C TYR A 113 42.92 2.41 -15.85
N MET A 114 43.66 2.14 -16.94
CA MET A 114 43.12 1.54 -18.16
C MET A 114 42.68 0.08 -17.91
N PRO A 115 41.67 -0.40 -18.66
CA PRO A 115 41.28 -1.82 -18.64
C PRO A 115 42.43 -2.73 -19.09
N ALA A 116 42.47 -3.95 -18.56
CA ALA A 116 43.54 -4.91 -18.75
C ALA A 116 43.43 -5.68 -20.09
N SER A 117 42.22 -5.94 -20.57
CA SER A 117 41.98 -6.79 -21.74
C SER A 117 40.91 -6.24 -22.70
N GLY A 118 40.01 -5.38 -22.21
CA GLY A 118 38.92 -4.80 -23.01
C GLY A 118 39.09 -3.31 -23.35
N PRO A 119 38.16 -2.74 -24.16
CA PRO A 119 38.11 -1.30 -24.44
C PRO A 119 37.52 -0.49 -23.27
N PHE A 120 36.78 -1.14 -22.38
CA PHE A 120 36.08 -0.50 -21.27
C PHE A 120 36.31 -1.24 -19.96
N ARG A 121 36.38 -0.46 -18.87
CA ARG A 121 36.24 -0.93 -17.50
C ARG A 121 34.81 -0.64 -17.03
N ILE A 122 34.08 -1.67 -16.63
CA ILE A 122 32.65 -1.60 -16.36
C ILE A 122 32.37 -1.94 -14.90
N TYR A 123 31.64 -1.07 -14.22
CA TYR A 123 31.18 -1.29 -12.85
C TYR A 123 29.68 -1.53 -12.86
N ILE A 124 29.28 -2.74 -12.46
CA ILE A 124 27.87 -3.10 -12.25
C ILE A 124 27.60 -2.99 -10.76
N ILE A 125 26.76 -2.05 -10.34
CA ILE A 125 26.39 -1.87 -8.94
C ILE A 125 24.92 -2.27 -8.79
N ASP A 126 24.68 -3.45 -8.23
CA ASP A 126 23.34 -3.95 -7.96
C ASP A 126 22.81 -3.41 -6.62
N GLU A 127 21.49 -3.30 -6.52
CA GLU A 127 20.78 -2.64 -5.42
C GLU A 127 21.45 -1.34 -4.95
N VAL A 128 21.75 -0.44 -5.89
CA VAL A 128 22.50 0.82 -5.63
C VAL A 128 21.85 1.68 -4.55
N HIS A 129 20.53 1.58 -4.36
CA HIS A 129 19.81 2.30 -3.31
C HIS A 129 20.24 1.93 -1.88
N MET A 130 20.95 0.81 -1.71
CA MET A 130 21.49 0.35 -0.43
C MET A 130 22.83 1.01 -0.06
N LEU A 131 23.45 1.76 -0.97
CA LEU A 131 24.67 2.51 -0.69
C LEU A 131 24.40 3.67 0.29
N THR A 132 25.40 3.97 1.13
CA THR A 132 25.32 5.13 2.01
C THR A 132 25.44 6.45 1.24
N LYS A 133 25.02 7.55 1.86
CA LYS A 133 25.11 8.89 1.25
C LYS A 133 26.56 9.28 0.93
N GLU A 134 27.49 8.89 1.79
CA GLU A 134 28.91 9.16 1.61
C GLU A 134 29.48 8.39 0.41
N SER A 135 29.04 7.15 0.23
CA SER A 135 29.36 6.32 -0.95
C SER A 135 28.83 6.96 -2.24
N PHE A 136 27.60 7.48 -2.25
CA PHE A 136 27.08 8.23 -3.41
C PHE A 136 27.91 9.48 -3.71
N ASN A 137 28.24 10.27 -2.69
CA ASN A 137 29.03 11.49 -2.87
C ASN A 137 30.43 11.20 -3.41
N ALA A 138 31.04 10.08 -3.02
CA ALA A 138 32.32 9.66 -3.55
C ALA A 138 32.30 9.35 -5.06
N LEU A 139 31.15 8.90 -5.59
CA LEU A 139 30.96 8.62 -7.02
C LEU A 139 30.59 9.87 -7.84
N LEU A 140 30.04 10.91 -7.23
CA LEU A 140 29.54 12.10 -7.94
C LEU A 140 30.59 12.75 -8.84
N LYS A 141 31.79 13.00 -8.29
CA LYS A 141 32.88 13.60 -9.07
C LYS A 141 33.24 12.78 -10.31
N THR A 142 33.20 11.46 -10.18
CA THR A 142 33.51 10.54 -11.28
C THR A 142 32.38 10.41 -12.29
N LEU A 143 31.12 10.60 -11.88
CA LEU A 143 29.99 10.67 -12.80
C LEU A 143 29.87 12.03 -13.50
N GLU A 144 30.40 13.09 -12.89
CA GLU A 144 30.49 14.43 -13.51
C GLU A 144 31.57 14.49 -14.59
N GLU A 145 32.74 13.90 -14.32
CA GLU A 145 33.87 13.88 -15.23
C GLU A 145 34.34 12.42 -15.46
N PRO A 146 33.52 11.59 -16.15
CA PRO A 146 33.84 10.18 -16.32
C PRO A 146 34.97 9.98 -17.33
N PRO A 147 35.99 9.16 -17.01
CA PRO A 147 36.97 8.74 -18.00
C PRO A 147 36.30 7.99 -19.15
N ALA A 148 36.77 8.19 -20.39
CA ALA A 148 36.12 7.64 -21.58
C ALA A 148 36.05 6.09 -21.59
N HIS A 149 37.03 5.44 -20.96
CA HIS A 149 37.12 3.98 -20.83
C HIS A 149 36.27 3.43 -19.68
N VAL A 150 35.65 4.24 -18.84
CA VAL A 150 34.84 3.77 -17.71
C VAL A 150 33.35 3.85 -18.02
N LYS A 151 32.62 2.78 -17.67
CA LYS A 151 31.16 2.70 -17.79
C LYS A 151 30.54 2.22 -16.48
N PHE A 152 29.46 2.87 -16.06
CA PHE A 152 28.67 2.46 -14.89
C PHE A 152 27.33 1.87 -15.31
N ILE A 153 26.94 0.79 -14.64
CA ILE A 153 25.61 0.20 -14.77
C ILE A 153 25.06 0.02 -13.35
N PHE A 154 24.14 0.90 -12.96
CA PHE A 154 23.45 0.83 -11.69
C PHE A 154 22.16 0.03 -11.86
N ALA A 155 21.84 -0.85 -10.92
CA ALA A 155 20.55 -1.51 -10.83
C ALA A 155 19.88 -1.22 -9.49
N THR A 156 18.57 -0.99 -9.50
CA THR A 156 17.80 -0.74 -8.28
C THR A 156 16.35 -1.22 -8.41
N THR A 157 15.81 -1.73 -7.31
CA THR A 157 14.37 -1.94 -7.12
C THR A 157 13.63 -0.69 -6.65
N GLU A 158 14.34 0.25 -6.02
CA GLU A 158 13.77 1.47 -5.42
C GLU A 158 14.44 2.72 -6.02
N PRO A 159 14.00 3.21 -7.19
CA PRO A 159 14.61 4.37 -7.85
C PRO A 159 14.47 5.67 -7.05
N HIS A 160 13.42 5.78 -6.22
CA HIS A 160 13.14 6.98 -5.42
C HIS A 160 14.14 7.18 -4.25
N LYS A 161 14.86 6.13 -3.84
CA LYS A 161 15.92 6.21 -2.84
C LYS A 161 17.27 6.63 -3.43
N VAL A 162 17.41 6.62 -4.75
CA VAL A 162 18.63 7.06 -5.44
C VAL A 162 18.64 8.59 -5.51
N PRO A 163 19.74 9.27 -5.12
CA PRO A 163 19.81 10.72 -5.18
C PRO A 163 19.57 11.27 -6.60
N VAL A 164 18.80 12.36 -6.70
CA VAL A 164 18.50 13.03 -7.98
C VAL A 164 19.78 13.45 -8.73
N THR A 165 20.84 13.77 -8.00
CA THR A 165 22.17 14.10 -8.54
C THR A 165 22.81 12.96 -9.34
N ILE A 166 22.50 11.70 -9.00
CA ILE A 166 22.93 10.52 -9.77
C ILE A 166 21.97 10.30 -10.93
N LEU A 167 20.65 10.40 -10.68
CA LEU A 167 19.62 10.20 -11.70
C LEU A 167 19.83 11.12 -12.90
N SER A 168 20.20 12.38 -12.68
CA SER A 168 20.42 13.37 -13.75
C SER A 168 21.62 13.08 -14.64
N ARG A 169 22.52 12.18 -14.21
CA ARG A 169 23.76 11.81 -14.92
C ARG A 169 23.70 10.41 -15.52
N CYS A 170 22.60 9.69 -15.31
CA CYS A 170 22.42 8.34 -15.83
C CYS A 170 21.36 8.32 -16.93
N GLN A 171 21.56 7.48 -17.94
CA GLN A 171 20.47 7.09 -18.82
C GLN A 171 19.60 6.05 -18.09
N LYS A 172 18.38 6.46 -17.72
CA LYS A 172 17.44 5.62 -16.98
C LYS A 172 16.66 4.70 -17.90
N PHE A 173 16.58 3.42 -17.53
CA PHE A 173 15.75 2.40 -18.15
C PHE A 173 14.82 1.79 -17.10
N ASP A 174 13.53 1.86 -17.37
CA ASP A 174 12.50 1.30 -16.50
C ASP A 174 12.06 -0.07 -17.02
N PHE A 175 12.26 -1.08 -16.17
CA PHE A 175 11.89 -2.47 -16.35
C PHE A 175 10.49 -2.71 -15.82
N LYS A 176 9.72 -3.45 -16.60
CA LYS A 176 8.33 -3.78 -16.27
C LYS A 176 8.23 -5.19 -15.70
N ARG A 177 7.14 -5.48 -14.98
CA ARG A 177 6.81 -6.87 -14.63
C ARG A 177 6.58 -7.67 -15.92
N ILE A 178 7.04 -8.91 -15.96
CA ILE A 178 6.88 -9.77 -17.12
C ILE A 178 5.41 -10.25 -17.16
N PRO A 179 4.71 -10.09 -18.30
CA PRO A 179 3.36 -10.62 -18.46
C PRO A 179 3.29 -12.13 -18.16
N GLN A 180 2.23 -12.57 -17.49
CA GLN A 180 2.06 -13.97 -17.08
C GLN A 180 2.14 -14.94 -18.26
N ALA A 181 1.54 -14.59 -19.41
CA ALA A 181 1.59 -15.41 -20.61
C ALA A 181 3.03 -15.66 -21.12
N LEU A 182 3.92 -14.68 -20.97
CA LEU A 182 5.32 -14.81 -21.35
C LEU A 182 6.11 -15.66 -20.35
N LEU A 183 5.81 -15.52 -19.04
CA LEU A 183 6.40 -16.39 -18.01
C LEU A 183 6.02 -17.86 -18.26
N VAL A 184 4.74 -18.15 -18.47
CA VAL A 184 4.26 -19.53 -18.73
C VAL A 184 4.97 -20.11 -19.95
N LYS A 185 5.04 -19.35 -21.05
CA LYS A 185 5.73 -19.79 -22.28
C LYS A 185 7.21 -20.11 -22.03
N GLN A 186 7.88 -19.31 -21.20
CA GLN A 186 9.27 -19.57 -20.85
C GLN A 186 9.43 -20.79 -19.96
N LEU A 187 8.57 -20.96 -18.96
CA LEU A 187 8.58 -22.14 -18.11
C LEU A 187 8.29 -23.41 -18.93
N GLU A 188 7.34 -23.37 -19.88
CA GLU A 188 7.07 -24.47 -20.81
C GLU A 188 8.32 -24.87 -21.62
N ARG A 189 9.10 -23.88 -22.07
CA ARG A 189 10.37 -24.13 -22.76
C ARG A 189 11.39 -24.80 -21.83
N ILE A 190 11.55 -24.28 -20.61
CA ILE A 190 12.49 -24.82 -19.63
C ILE A 190 12.12 -26.28 -19.30
N THR A 191 10.87 -26.56 -18.98
CA THR A 191 10.44 -27.93 -18.62
C THR A 191 10.56 -28.90 -19.78
N SER A 192 10.30 -28.46 -21.01
CA SER A 192 10.50 -29.28 -22.21
C SER A 192 11.97 -29.65 -22.44
N GLU A 193 12.90 -28.70 -22.28
CA GLU A 193 14.34 -28.96 -22.46
C GLU A 193 14.95 -29.77 -21.30
N GLU A 194 14.41 -29.65 -20.09
CA GLU A 194 14.83 -30.44 -18.91
C GLU A 194 14.14 -31.81 -18.80
N GLY A 195 13.12 -32.09 -19.63
CA GLY A 195 12.37 -33.35 -19.59
C GLY A 195 11.43 -33.50 -18.39
N ILE A 196 10.85 -32.40 -17.93
CA ILE A 196 9.92 -32.34 -16.79
C ILE A 196 8.48 -32.37 -17.33
N ASP A 197 7.68 -33.31 -16.84
CA ASP A 197 6.26 -33.46 -17.13
C ASP A 197 5.46 -32.65 -16.10
N ILE A 198 4.91 -31.52 -16.55
CA ILE A 198 4.06 -30.64 -15.75
C ILE A 198 2.95 -30.10 -16.64
N SER A 199 1.75 -29.97 -16.08
CA SER A 199 0.62 -29.42 -16.80
C SER A 199 0.78 -27.91 -17.03
N ARG A 200 0.08 -27.38 -18.05
CA ARG A 200 0.02 -25.93 -18.29
C ARG A 200 -0.69 -25.16 -17.17
N SER A 201 -1.66 -25.79 -16.49
CA SER A 201 -2.32 -25.21 -15.32
C SER A 201 -1.34 -25.06 -14.15
N GLY A 202 -0.51 -26.08 -13.90
CA GLY A 202 0.56 -26.03 -12.92
C GLY A 202 1.58 -24.93 -13.18
N LEU A 203 2.03 -24.79 -14.44
CA LEU A 203 2.92 -23.70 -14.85
C LEU A 203 2.27 -22.31 -14.68
N THR A 204 0.97 -22.21 -14.91
CA THR A 204 0.21 -20.97 -14.71
C THR A 204 0.14 -20.59 -13.23
N LEU A 205 0.03 -21.57 -12.32
CA LEU A 205 0.10 -21.35 -10.87
C LEU A 205 1.47 -20.82 -10.46
N ILE A 206 2.55 -21.45 -10.92
CA ILE A 206 3.93 -21.00 -10.64
C ILE A 206 4.16 -19.58 -11.19
N ALA A 207 3.73 -19.31 -12.41
CA ALA A 207 3.88 -17.99 -13.03
C ALA A 207 3.07 -16.91 -12.31
N ARG A 208 1.90 -17.26 -11.75
CA ARG A 208 1.08 -16.35 -10.94
C ARG A 208 1.78 -16.00 -9.64
N GLU A 209 2.32 -17.01 -8.96
CA GLU A 209 3.02 -16.86 -7.68
C GLU A 209 4.31 -16.05 -7.81
N ALA A 210 4.97 -16.14 -8.96
CA ALA A 210 6.15 -15.35 -9.26
C ALA A 210 5.88 -13.84 -9.48
N GLU A 211 4.62 -13.42 -9.55
CA GLU A 211 4.18 -12.03 -9.77
C GLU A 211 4.95 -11.25 -10.87
N GLY A 212 5.30 -11.89 -11.99
CA GLY A 212 6.02 -11.23 -13.08
C GLY A 212 7.54 -11.17 -12.93
N SER A 213 8.12 -11.94 -12.00
CA SER A 213 9.56 -12.14 -11.80
C SER A 213 10.02 -13.46 -12.42
N MET A 214 10.91 -13.43 -13.42
CA MET A 214 11.43 -14.67 -14.03
C MET A 214 12.26 -15.46 -13.04
N ARG A 215 13.10 -14.77 -12.26
CA ARG A 215 13.97 -15.41 -11.25
C ARG A 215 13.15 -16.18 -10.22
N ASP A 216 12.06 -15.60 -9.75
CA ASP A 216 11.22 -16.24 -8.74
C ASP A 216 10.43 -17.39 -9.38
N ALA A 217 9.93 -17.24 -10.61
CA ALA A 217 9.29 -18.33 -11.35
C ALA A 217 10.20 -19.55 -11.53
N GLU A 218 11.46 -19.34 -11.93
CA GLU A 218 12.46 -20.41 -12.06
C GLU A 218 12.82 -21.04 -10.72
N SER A 219 12.87 -20.24 -9.65
CA SER A 219 13.18 -20.73 -8.30
C SER A 219 12.03 -21.58 -7.73
N LEU A 220 10.78 -21.15 -7.95
CA LEU A 220 9.58 -21.89 -7.56
C LEU A 220 9.45 -23.20 -8.35
N LEU A 221 9.73 -23.17 -9.66
CA LEU A 221 9.77 -24.38 -10.48
C LEU A 221 10.83 -25.37 -9.97
N ASP A 222 12.04 -24.89 -9.66
CA ASP A 222 13.13 -25.71 -9.14
C ASP A 222 12.77 -26.34 -7.77
N GLN A 223 12.09 -25.59 -6.91
CA GLN A 223 11.57 -26.08 -5.63
C GLN A 223 10.54 -27.21 -5.82
N VAL A 224 9.58 -27.03 -6.74
CA VAL A 224 8.56 -28.03 -7.05
C VAL A 224 9.18 -29.31 -7.61
N VAL A 225 10.10 -29.17 -8.57
CA VAL A 225 10.79 -30.29 -9.23
C VAL A 225 11.70 -31.04 -8.26
N SER A 226 12.36 -30.33 -7.34
CA SER A 226 13.19 -30.95 -6.30
C SER A 226 12.40 -31.85 -5.35
N TYR A 227 11.12 -31.54 -5.12
CA TYR A 227 10.25 -32.32 -4.24
C TYR A 227 9.56 -33.49 -4.95
N THR A 228 9.02 -33.26 -6.14
CA THR A 228 8.18 -34.23 -6.89
C THR A 228 8.98 -35.11 -7.85
N GLY A 229 10.16 -34.65 -8.27
CA GLY A 229 10.93 -35.26 -9.35
C GLY A 229 10.45 -34.80 -10.74
N PRO A 230 10.66 -35.61 -11.80
CA PRO A 230 10.39 -35.20 -13.17
C PRO A 230 8.90 -35.21 -13.55
N LYS A 231 8.01 -35.71 -12.70
CA LYS A 231 6.56 -35.71 -12.92
C LYS A 231 5.88 -34.92 -11.82
N VAL A 232 5.20 -33.84 -12.20
CA VAL A 232 4.57 -32.89 -11.28
C VAL A 232 3.06 -32.92 -11.48
N GLU A 233 2.32 -33.28 -10.43
CA GLU A 233 0.86 -33.15 -10.41
C GLU A 233 0.44 -31.80 -9.81
N ASP A 234 -0.65 -31.21 -10.31
CA ASP A 234 -1.10 -29.86 -9.94
C ASP A 234 -1.35 -29.68 -8.44
N HIS A 235 -1.88 -30.72 -7.78
CA HIS A 235 -2.15 -30.67 -6.33
C HIS A 235 -0.85 -30.59 -5.52
N GLN A 236 0.25 -31.16 -6.02
CA GLN A 236 1.55 -31.11 -5.34
C GLN A 236 2.11 -29.69 -5.39
N ILE A 237 1.84 -28.94 -6.47
CA ILE A 237 2.28 -27.55 -6.62
C ILE A 237 1.61 -26.69 -5.55
N THR A 238 0.30 -26.83 -5.35
CA THR A 238 -0.43 -26.10 -4.30
C THR A 238 0.08 -26.45 -2.91
N ASP A 239 0.37 -27.72 -2.64
CA ASP A 239 0.89 -28.19 -1.36
C ASP A 239 2.30 -27.64 -1.07
N ILE A 240 3.20 -27.66 -2.06
CA ILE A 240 4.60 -27.23 -1.92
C ILE A 240 4.72 -25.71 -1.82
N LEU A 241 3.96 -25.00 -2.66
CA LEU A 241 4.00 -23.54 -2.66
C LEU A 241 3.16 -22.95 -1.52
N GLY A 242 2.36 -23.77 -0.83
CA GLY A 242 1.42 -23.29 0.18
C GLY A 242 0.33 -22.39 -0.41
N VAL A 243 0.16 -22.41 -1.73
CA VAL A 243 -0.81 -21.57 -2.44
C VAL A 243 -2.19 -22.08 -2.11
N ILE A 244 -3.04 -21.15 -1.71
CA ILE A 244 -4.42 -21.47 -1.39
C ILE A 244 -5.15 -21.86 -2.67
N ASP A 245 -5.74 -23.06 -2.64
CA ASP A 245 -6.55 -23.55 -3.74
C ASP A 245 -7.71 -22.57 -4.03
N ARG A 246 -7.89 -22.24 -5.32
CA ARG A 246 -9.02 -21.44 -5.78
C ARG A 246 -10.35 -22.06 -5.40
N THR A 247 -10.44 -23.39 -5.37
CA THR A 247 -11.66 -24.07 -4.92
C THR A 247 -12.03 -23.67 -3.49
N LEU A 248 -11.04 -23.53 -2.60
CA LEU A 248 -11.24 -23.10 -1.22
C LEU A 248 -11.70 -21.64 -1.14
N LEU A 249 -11.18 -20.76 -2.01
CA LEU A 249 -11.64 -19.37 -2.11
C LEU A 249 -13.08 -19.28 -2.61
N PHE A 250 -13.46 -20.06 -3.62
CA PHE A 250 -14.83 -20.13 -4.12
C PHE A 250 -15.79 -20.72 -3.08
N GLU A 251 -15.34 -21.72 -2.31
CA GLU A 251 -16.10 -22.30 -1.20
C GLU A 251 -16.30 -21.27 -0.08
N ALA A 252 -15.26 -20.50 0.25
CA ALA A 252 -15.30 -19.45 1.26
C ALA A 252 -16.21 -18.29 0.86
N SER A 253 -16.08 -17.78 -0.37
CA SER A 253 -16.96 -16.73 -0.87
C SER A 253 -18.41 -17.19 -0.90
N ARG A 254 -18.68 -18.42 -1.37
CA ARG A 254 -20.03 -18.99 -1.34
C ARG A 254 -20.58 -19.11 0.08
N ALA A 255 -19.81 -19.65 1.02
CA ALA A 255 -20.23 -19.80 2.41
C ALA A 255 -20.57 -18.45 3.07
N VAL A 256 -19.79 -17.41 2.79
CA VAL A 256 -20.07 -16.05 3.25
C VAL A 256 -21.34 -15.49 2.61
N LEU A 257 -21.52 -15.71 1.30
CA LEU A 257 -22.70 -15.22 0.56
C LEU A 257 -23.99 -15.93 0.99
N GLU A 258 -23.93 -17.21 1.32
CA GLU A 258 -25.05 -18.02 1.83
C GLU A 258 -25.31 -17.80 3.33
N GLY A 259 -24.41 -17.14 4.05
CA GLY A 259 -24.52 -16.90 5.49
C GLY A 259 -24.18 -18.14 6.34
N SER A 260 -23.47 -19.12 5.80
CA SER A 260 -23.08 -20.33 6.54
C SER A 260 -21.83 -20.09 7.40
N ALA A 261 -22.05 -19.62 8.64
CA ALA A 261 -20.97 -19.43 9.60
C ALA A 261 -20.23 -20.74 9.94
N LYS A 262 -20.95 -21.88 9.95
CA LYS A 262 -20.36 -23.20 10.20
C LYS A 262 -19.31 -23.55 9.15
N THR A 263 -19.68 -23.47 7.87
CA THR A 263 -18.77 -23.76 6.75
C THR A 263 -17.59 -22.80 6.73
N CYS A 264 -17.79 -21.53 7.07
CA CYS A 264 -16.70 -20.58 7.17
C CYS A 264 -15.67 -20.97 8.24
N ILE A 265 -16.11 -21.44 9.42
CA ILE A 265 -15.19 -21.89 10.49
C ILE A 265 -14.45 -23.17 10.07
N GLU A 266 -15.14 -24.11 9.41
CA GLU A 266 -14.51 -25.33 8.87
C GLU A 266 -13.43 -25.00 7.84
N ILE A 267 -13.64 -23.99 7.00
CA ILE A 267 -12.63 -23.50 6.04
C ILE A 267 -11.43 -22.90 6.79
N VAL A 268 -11.63 -22.08 7.81
CA VAL A 268 -10.53 -21.51 8.61
C VAL A 268 -9.73 -22.62 9.31
N ASP A 269 -10.39 -23.67 9.79
CA ASP A 269 -9.73 -24.81 10.41
C ASP A 269 -8.91 -25.63 9.40
N ARG A 270 -9.43 -25.83 8.18
CA ARG A 270 -8.68 -26.43 7.07
C ARG A 270 -7.42 -25.62 6.76
N ILE A 271 -7.55 -24.30 6.55
CA ILE A 271 -6.41 -23.40 6.27
C ILE A 271 -5.33 -23.55 7.34
N TYR A 272 -5.72 -23.55 8.61
CA TYR A 272 -4.81 -23.71 9.73
C TYR A 272 -4.13 -25.08 9.76
N THR A 273 -4.88 -26.15 9.50
CA THR A 273 -4.39 -27.54 9.53
C THR A 273 -3.43 -27.84 8.38
N TYR A 274 -3.70 -27.32 7.19
CA TYR A 274 -2.81 -27.42 6.03
C TYR A 274 -1.62 -26.45 6.10
N GLY A 275 -1.56 -25.57 7.09
CA GLY A 275 -0.43 -24.66 7.31
C GLY A 275 -0.38 -23.46 6.37
N HIS A 276 -1.48 -23.14 5.69
CA HIS A 276 -1.57 -21.95 4.83
C HIS A 276 -1.49 -20.65 5.65
N ASP A 277 -0.89 -19.61 5.08
CA ASP A 277 -0.83 -18.29 5.73
C ASP A 277 -2.22 -17.64 5.75
N ILE A 278 -2.73 -17.41 6.96
CA ILE A 278 -4.05 -16.79 7.21
C ILE A 278 -4.15 -15.37 6.64
N LYS A 279 -3.05 -14.60 6.66
CA LYS A 279 -3.00 -13.25 6.10
C LYS A 279 -3.04 -13.30 4.58
N GLU A 280 -2.37 -14.27 3.98
CA GLU A 280 -2.44 -14.50 2.54
C GLU A 280 -3.84 -14.93 2.10
N PHE A 281 -4.47 -15.84 2.85
CA PHE A 281 -5.86 -16.22 2.62
C PHE A 281 -6.80 -15.04 2.70
N TYR A 282 -6.61 -14.16 3.69
CA TYR A 282 -7.42 -12.97 3.81
C TYR A 282 -7.26 -12.03 2.61
N ARG A 283 -6.04 -11.82 2.12
CA ARG A 283 -5.80 -11.02 0.90
C ARG A 283 -6.46 -11.66 -0.33
N ALA A 284 -6.30 -12.97 -0.49
CA ALA A 284 -6.91 -13.70 -1.60
C ALA A 284 -8.45 -13.64 -1.54
N LEU A 285 -9.04 -13.70 -0.35
CA LEU A 285 -10.47 -13.53 -0.13
C LEU A 285 -10.93 -12.10 -0.47
N MET A 286 -10.16 -11.07 -0.10
CA MET A 286 -10.44 -9.69 -0.48
C MET A 286 -10.43 -9.50 -2.00
N ASP A 287 -9.41 -10.03 -2.67
CA ASP A 287 -9.31 -10.00 -4.13
C ASP A 287 -10.47 -10.75 -4.79
N GLN A 288 -10.91 -11.87 -4.21
CA GLN A 288 -12.08 -12.60 -4.69
C GLN A 288 -13.35 -11.73 -4.64
N PHE A 289 -13.63 -11.06 -3.52
CA PHE A 289 -14.78 -10.16 -3.42
C PHE A 289 -14.67 -8.92 -4.31
N ARG A 290 -13.45 -8.39 -4.50
CA ARG A 290 -13.18 -7.35 -5.50
C ARG A 290 -13.53 -7.84 -6.91
N ASN A 291 -13.10 -9.04 -7.29
CA ASN A 291 -13.36 -9.62 -8.62
C ASN A 291 -14.86 -9.86 -8.83
N LEU A 292 -15.58 -10.35 -7.82
CA LEU A 292 -17.04 -10.49 -7.85
C LEU A 292 -17.73 -9.14 -8.10
N LEU A 293 -17.30 -8.08 -7.40
CA LEU A 293 -17.87 -6.74 -7.59
C LEU A 293 -17.54 -6.16 -8.96
N ILE A 294 -16.30 -6.29 -9.43
CA ILE A 294 -15.87 -5.83 -10.76
C ILE A 294 -16.69 -6.51 -11.85
N THR A 295 -16.97 -7.81 -11.72
CA THR A 295 -17.77 -8.58 -12.68
C THR A 295 -19.18 -7.98 -12.87
N LEU A 296 -19.78 -7.40 -11.83
CA LEU A 296 -21.09 -6.72 -11.95
C LEU A 296 -21.00 -5.28 -12.50
N VAL A 297 -19.89 -4.60 -12.27
CA VAL A 297 -19.74 -3.16 -12.61
C VAL A 297 -19.17 -2.97 -14.03
N ALA A 298 -18.21 -3.80 -14.42
CA ALA A 298 -17.52 -3.74 -15.68
C ALA A 298 -17.47 -5.14 -16.31
N PRO A 299 -18.49 -5.53 -17.10
CA PRO A 299 -18.54 -6.83 -17.75
C PRO A 299 -17.51 -7.02 -18.88
N TYR A 300 -16.58 -6.09 -19.09
CA TYR A 300 -15.51 -6.23 -20.09
C TYR A 300 -14.49 -7.28 -19.64
N GLU A 301 -14.24 -8.26 -20.51
CA GLU A 301 -13.50 -9.50 -20.23
C GLU A 301 -12.00 -9.32 -19.94
N ASP A 302 -11.42 -8.14 -20.22
CA ASP A 302 -9.98 -7.85 -20.16
C ASP A 302 -9.47 -7.34 -18.79
N LEU A 303 -10.36 -7.13 -17.80
CA LEU A 303 -9.96 -6.66 -16.47
C LEU A 303 -9.56 -7.78 -15.50
N LEU A 304 -9.87 -9.04 -15.84
CA LEU A 304 -9.62 -10.22 -15.02
C LEU A 304 -8.75 -11.22 -15.79
N ASP A 305 -7.47 -11.33 -15.41
CA ASP A 305 -6.53 -12.36 -15.87
C ASP A 305 -6.87 -13.72 -15.23
N MET A 306 -7.98 -14.33 -15.66
CA MET A 306 -8.47 -15.62 -15.16
C MET A 306 -8.96 -16.53 -16.29
N VAL A 307 -8.98 -17.83 -16.03
CA VAL A 307 -9.51 -18.86 -16.95
C VAL A 307 -11.04 -18.70 -17.09
N GLU A 308 -11.59 -19.01 -18.25
CA GLU A 308 -13.03 -18.80 -18.53
C GLU A 308 -13.96 -19.57 -17.57
N THR A 309 -13.55 -20.76 -17.12
CA THR A 309 -14.27 -21.54 -16.10
C THR A 309 -14.42 -20.80 -14.76
N ASP A 310 -13.38 -20.06 -14.36
CA ASP A 310 -13.39 -19.27 -13.13
C ASP A 310 -14.24 -18.01 -13.31
N LYS A 311 -14.21 -17.41 -14.51
CA LYS A 311 -15.06 -16.26 -14.85
C LYS A 311 -16.54 -16.65 -14.81
N GLU A 312 -16.91 -17.84 -15.28
CA GLU A 312 -18.28 -18.37 -15.16
C GLU A 312 -18.72 -18.53 -13.69
N GLU A 313 -17.87 -19.12 -12.84
CA GLU A 313 -18.20 -19.27 -11.42
C GLU A 313 -18.31 -17.92 -10.69
N LEU A 314 -17.40 -16.99 -10.99
CA LEU A 314 -17.49 -15.60 -10.50
C LEU A 314 -18.80 -14.93 -10.91
N ARG A 315 -19.20 -15.07 -12.18
CA ARG A 315 -20.48 -14.51 -12.68
C ARG A 315 -21.67 -15.12 -11.93
N ARG A 316 -21.67 -16.45 -11.68
CA ARG A 316 -22.73 -17.13 -10.91
C ARG A 316 -22.84 -16.59 -9.49
N GLN A 317 -21.72 -16.53 -8.77
CA GLN A 317 -21.71 -16.04 -7.38
C GLN A 317 -22.04 -14.55 -7.29
N ALA A 318 -21.54 -13.74 -8.22
CA ALA A 318 -21.79 -12.30 -8.25
C ALA A 318 -23.27 -11.99 -8.50
N ALA A 319 -23.90 -12.70 -9.43
CA ALA A 319 -25.33 -12.57 -9.72
C ALA A 319 -26.20 -12.96 -8.53
N ALA A 320 -25.83 -14.02 -7.80
CA ALA A 320 -26.56 -14.46 -6.61
C ALA A 320 -26.44 -13.49 -5.41
N ALA A 321 -25.30 -12.79 -5.28
CA ALA A 321 -25.03 -11.89 -4.18
C ALA A 321 -25.67 -10.51 -4.32
N GLY A 322 -25.67 -9.96 -5.54
CA GLY A 322 -26.05 -8.58 -5.81
C GLY A 322 -24.96 -7.55 -5.41
N LYS A 323 -25.03 -6.37 -6.03
CA LYS A 323 -23.99 -5.33 -5.91
C LYS A 323 -23.83 -4.78 -4.49
N GLU A 324 -24.95 -4.50 -3.82
CA GLU A 324 -24.95 -3.85 -2.49
C GLU A 324 -24.31 -4.74 -1.43
N LYS A 325 -24.67 -6.02 -1.41
CA LYS A 325 -24.09 -7.01 -0.49
C LYS A 325 -22.59 -7.18 -0.70
N LEU A 326 -22.14 -7.31 -1.95
CA LEU A 326 -20.71 -7.42 -2.28
C LEU A 326 -19.93 -6.17 -1.86
N GLN A 327 -20.50 -4.98 -2.08
CA GLN A 327 -19.86 -3.72 -1.68
C GLN A 327 -19.74 -3.60 -0.14
N GLN A 328 -20.76 -4.02 0.61
CA GLN A 328 -20.69 -4.03 2.08
C GLN A 328 -19.67 -5.04 2.62
N ILE A 329 -19.62 -6.24 2.05
CA ILE A 329 -18.63 -7.26 2.40
C ILE A 329 -17.21 -6.74 2.14
N LEU A 330 -16.97 -6.19 0.94
CA LEU A 330 -15.66 -5.66 0.56
C LEU A 330 -15.23 -4.50 1.47
N ASN A 331 -16.13 -3.56 1.77
CA ASN A 331 -15.85 -2.46 2.70
C ASN A 331 -15.49 -2.96 4.11
N THR A 332 -16.17 -4.00 4.59
CA THR A 332 -15.88 -4.61 5.88
C THR A 332 -14.51 -5.27 5.89
N LEU A 333 -14.16 -5.99 4.82
CA LEU A 333 -12.85 -6.59 4.68
C LEU A 333 -11.74 -5.53 4.64
N ILE A 334 -11.91 -4.45 3.87
CA ILE A 334 -10.95 -3.34 3.83
C ILE A 334 -10.78 -2.72 5.23
N ALA A 335 -11.88 -2.44 5.93
CA ALA A 335 -11.83 -1.83 7.26
C ALA A 335 -11.18 -2.72 8.34
N ARG A 336 -11.12 -4.05 8.12
CA ARG A 336 -10.57 -5.01 9.08
C ARG A 336 -9.18 -5.51 8.72
N GLU A 337 -8.63 -5.11 7.58
CA GLU A 337 -7.29 -5.51 7.12
C GLU A 337 -6.20 -5.16 8.13
N GLU A 338 -6.23 -3.94 8.69
CA GLU A 338 -5.23 -3.49 9.65
C GLU A 338 -5.22 -4.33 10.94
N SER A 339 -6.41 -4.73 11.41
CA SER A 339 -6.56 -5.58 12.59
C SER A 339 -5.92 -6.96 12.38
N LEU A 340 -6.04 -7.54 11.18
CA LEU A 340 -5.42 -8.82 10.86
C LEU A 340 -3.90 -8.69 10.64
N ARG A 341 -3.43 -7.52 10.19
CA ARG A 341 -2.00 -7.28 9.95
C ARG A 341 -1.18 -7.31 11.24
N PHE A 342 -1.69 -6.69 12.32
CA PHE A 342 -0.96 -6.46 13.57
C PHE A 342 -1.34 -7.39 14.73
N THR A 343 -2.33 -8.27 14.56
CA THR A 343 -2.75 -9.20 15.62
C THR A 343 -1.71 -10.29 15.89
N SER A 344 -1.61 -10.72 17.15
CA SER A 344 -0.88 -11.92 17.59
C SER A 344 -1.65 -13.21 17.37
N HIS A 345 -2.96 -13.13 17.11
CA HIS A 345 -3.83 -14.29 16.88
C HIS A 345 -4.64 -14.13 15.57
N PRO A 346 -4.01 -14.31 14.40
CA PRO A 346 -4.66 -14.15 13.09
C PRO A 346 -5.89 -15.04 12.91
N ARG A 347 -5.84 -16.29 13.41
CA ARG A 347 -6.93 -17.26 13.32
C ARG A 347 -8.23 -16.74 13.95
N LEU A 348 -8.15 -16.29 15.20
CA LEU A 348 -9.31 -15.78 15.94
C LEU A 348 -9.92 -14.55 15.25
N VAL A 349 -9.06 -13.66 14.73
CA VAL A 349 -9.51 -12.46 14.02
C VAL A 349 -10.20 -12.84 12.71
N LEU A 350 -9.67 -13.79 11.95
CA LEU A 350 -10.30 -14.28 10.72
C LEU A 350 -11.65 -14.95 11.03
N GLU A 351 -11.73 -15.83 12.03
CA GLU A 351 -13.00 -16.46 12.45
C GLU A 351 -14.05 -15.39 12.80
N SER A 352 -13.68 -14.37 13.57
CA SER A 352 -14.57 -13.26 13.93
C SER A 352 -15.04 -12.46 12.72
N ILE A 353 -14.15 -12.19 11.76
CA ILE A 353 -14.50 -11.50 10.52
C ILE A 353 -15.47 -12.34 9.69
N MET A 354 -15.17 -13.62 9.47
CA MET A 354 -16.00 -14.52 8.67
C MET A 354 -17.41 -14.67 9.24
N ILE A 355 -17.54 -14.81 10.58
CA ILE A 355 -18.84 -14.85 11.26
C ILE A 355 -19.61 -13.55 11.03
N ARG A 356 -18.95 -12.39 11.18
CA ARG A 356 -19.58 -11.09 10.95
C ARG A 356 -20.06 -10.94 9.51
N LEU A 357 -19.27 -11.38 8.53
CA LEU A 357 -19.64 -11.30 7.12
C LEU A 357 -20.88 -12.15 6.81
N CYS A 358 -21.01 -13.34 7.41
CA CYS A 358 -22.19 -14.20 7.26
C CYS A 358 -23.48 -13.51 7.75
N GLN A 359 -23.39 -12.72 8.82
CA GLN A 359 -24.54 -12.03 9.44
C GLN A 359 -24.99 -10.79 8.65
N MET A 360 -24.20 -10.30 7.69
CA MET A 360 -24.55 -9.10 6.90
C MET A 360 -25.64 -9.37 5.85
N GLY A 361 -25.93 -10.63 5.54
CA GLY A 361 -26.99 -11.03 4.61
C GLY A 361 -28.42 -10.80 5.12
N ASP A 362 -28.62 -10.62 6.42
CA ASP A 362 -29.95 -10.50 7.04
C ASP A 362 -30.60 -9.12 6.85
N LEU A 363 -29.92 -8.17 6.19
CA LEU A 363 -30.47 -6.82 5.93
C LEU A 363 -31.55 -6.81 4.82
N VAL A 364 -31.66 -7.87 4.01
CA VAL A 364 -32.79 -8.07 3.08
C VAL A 364 -34.12 -8.21 3.85
N ALA A 365 -34.06 -8.57 5.14
CA ALA A 365 -35.23 -8.58 6.00
C ALA A 365 -35.81 -7.17 6.24
N LEU A 366 -35.06 -6.07 6.03
CA LEU A 366 -35.59 -4.73 6.25
C LEU A 366 -36.61 -4.33 5.18
N ASP A 367 -36.36 -4.64 3.90
CA ASP A 367 -37.34 -4.41 2.83
C ASP A 367 -38.56 -5.33 2.98
N GLU A 368 -38.35 -6.55 3.47
CA GLU A 368 -39.44 -7.47 3.79
C GLU A 368 -40.24 -7.01 5.02
N LEU A 369 -39.57 -6.42 6.03
CA LEU A 369 -40.16 -5.80 7.21
C LEU A 369 -40.94 -4.53 6.82
N ILE A 370 -40.42 -3.70 5.92
CA ILE A 370 -41.10 -2.52 5.39
C ILE A 370 -42.35 -2.96 4.61
N ARG A 371 -42.25 -3.96 3.73
CA ARG A 371 -43.41 -4.53 3.03
C ARG A 371 -44.44 -5.14 3.98
N LYS A 372 -43.99 -5.81 5.05
CA LYS A 372 -44.87 -6.33 6.11
C LYS A 372 -45.56 -5.20 6.88
N LEU A 373 -44.85 -4.12 7.18
CA LEU A 373 -45.40 -2.91 7.79
C LEU A 373 -46.44 -2.24 6.90
N GLU A 374 -46.15 -2.03 5.61
CA GLU A 374 -47.10 -1.48 4.63
C GLU A 374 -48.34 -2.38 4.47
N SER A 375 -48.16 -3.71 4.54
CA SER A 375 -49.28 -4.66 4.48
C SER A 375 -50.15 -4.66 5.74
N LEU A 376 -49.55 -4.39 6.91
CA LEU A 376 -50.26 -4.24 8.19
C LEU A 376 -51.01 -2.92 8.25
N GLU A 377 -50.41 -1.84 7.76
CA GLU A 377 -51.04 -0.54 7.62
C GLU A 377 -52.27 -0.62 6.70
N LYS A 378 -52.16 -1.26 5.53
CA LYS A 378 -53.31 -1.51 4.64
C LYS A 378 -54.42 -2.33 5.28
N LYS A 379 -54.10 -3.29 6.16
CA LYS A 379 -55.12 -4.07 6.89
C LYS A 379 -55.82 -3.23 7.96
N LEU A 380 -55.11 -2.30 8.60
CA LEU A 380 -55.67 -1.38 9.59
C LEU A 380 -56.47 -0.22 8.95
N SER A 381 -56.18 0.13 7.70
CA SER A 381 -56.90 1.18 6.95
C SER A 381 -58.20 0.73 6.28
N THR A 382 -58.74 -0.46 6.58
CA THR A 382 -60.04 -0.90 6.04
C THR A 382 -61.17 -0.48 7.00
N PRO A 383 -62.05 0.48 6.65
CA PRO A 383 -63.14 0.89 7.52
C PRO A 383 -64.34 -0.04 7.31
N GLY A 384 -64.71 -0.84 8.32
CA GLY A 384 -65.90 -1.67 8.20
C GLY A 384 -66.07 -2.77 9.23
N ARG A 385 -66.21 -2.41 10.52
CA ARG A 385 -67.06 -3.15 11.45
C ARG A 385 -67.63 -2.17 12.47
N PRO A 386 -68.97 -2.08 12.64
CA PRO A 386 -69.53 -1.26 13.71
C PRO A 386 -69.13 -1.90 15.05
N LEU A 387 -68.48 -1.13 15.91
CA LEU A 387 -68.26 -1.50 17.30
C LEU A 387 -69.62 -1.40 18.01
N GLU A 388 -70.13 -2.52 18.51
CA GLU A 388 -71.25 -2.53 19.45
C GLU A 388 -70.91 -1.67 20.67
N GLU A 389 -71.80 -0.74 21.00
CA GLU A 389 -71.74 0.05 22.23
C GLU A 389 -71.87 -0.85 23.45
N ILE A 390 -70.73 -1.21 24.05
CA ILE A 390 -70.70 -1.71 25.42
C ILE A 390 -70.88 -0.49 26.33
N ARG A 391 -72.13 -0.25 26.77
CA ARG A 391 -72.43 0.68 27.86
C ARG A 391 -71.92 0.09 29.18
N VAL A 392 -70.80 0.61 29.68
CA VAL A 392 -70.36 0.39 31.06
C VAL A 392 -70.97 1.50 31.93
N SER A 393 -71.69 1.11 32.97
CA SER A 393 -72.32 2.02 33.93
C SER A 393 -71.29 2.66 34.86
N ASP A 394 -71.32 3.99 34.98
CA ASP A 394 -70.56 4.74 35.99
C ASP A 394 -71.09 4.43 37.40
N GLN A 395 -70.30 3.67 38.18
CA GLN A 395 -70.28 3.84 39.63
C GLN A 395 -69.03 4.66 40.00
N PRO A 396 -69.17 5.70 40.84
CA PRO A 396 -68.05 6.55 41.22
C PRO A 396 -67.16 5.83 42.24
N GLY A 397 -66.25 4.99 41.75
CA GLY A 397 -65.10 4.53 42.50
C GLY A 397 -64.00 5.60 42.46
N SER A 398 -63.77 6.26 43.59
CA SER A 398 -62.72 7.27 43.75
C SER A 398 -61.34 6.65 43.56
N TRP A 399 -60.76 6.80 42.37
CA TRP A 399 -59.33 6.63 42.14
C TRP A 399 -58.71 8.01 42.02
N LYS A 400 -57.93 8.41 43.03
CA LYS A 400 -57.07 9.59 42.97
C LYS A 400 -56.07 9.37 41.84
N VAL A 401 -56.28 10.05 40.72
CA VAL A 401 -55.23 10.28 39.73
C VAL A 401 -54.25 11.28 40.36
N GLU A 402 -53.10 10.79 40.83
CA GLU A 402 -51.95 11.66 41.02
C GLU A 402 -51.56 12.19 39.63
N LYS A 403 -52.00 13.42 39.33
CA LYS A 403 -51.34 14.26 38.33
C LYS A 403 -49.91 14.49 38.79
N LYS A 404 -48.95 13.70 38.30
CA LYS A 404 -47.58 14.19 38.12
C LYS A 404 -47.54 15.04 36.86
N GLU A 405 -48.14 16.22 36.95
CA GLU A 405 -47.68 17.37 36.16
C GLU A 405 -46.36 17.82 36.79
N GLY A 406 -45.28 17.64 36.05
CA GLY A 406 -43.95 18.03 36.48
C GLY A 406 -42.91 17.54 35.48
N LYS A 407 -42.74 18.29 34.37
CA LYS A 407 -41.42 18.33 33.73
C LYS A 407 -40.44 18.75 34.84
N PRO A 408 -39.35 18.01 35.12
CA PRO A 408 -38.33 18.56 35.99
C PRO A 408 -37.84 19.84 35.33
N SER A 409 -38.02 20.98 35.99
CA SER A 409 -37.32 22.20 35.65
C SER A 409 -35.83 21.89 35.71
N LEU A 410 -35.18 21.82 34.55
CA LEU A 410 -33.76 21.57 34.46
C LEU A 410 -33.04 22.80 34.99
N GLU A 411 -32.28 22.66 36.08
CA GLU A 411 -31.48 23.77 36.58
C GLU A 411 -30.35 24.08 35.57
N PRO A 412 -30.10 25.38 35.29
CA PRO A 412 -29.00 25.79 34.41
C PRO A 412 -27.66 25.36 35.03
N ILE A 413 -26.76 24.83 34.19
CA ILE A 413 -25.44 24.34 34.63
C ILE A 413 -24.64 25.51 35.21
N GLN A 414 -24.29 25.44 36.49
CA GLN A 414 -23.55 26.50 37.17
C GLN A 414 -22.03 26.30 37.05
N LYS A 415 -21.26 27.33 37.43
CA LYS A 415 -19.79 27.29 37.40
C LYS A 415 -19.24 26.23 38.36
N GLU A 416 -19.96 25.97 39.44
CA GLU A 416 -19.68 24.95 40.45
C GLU A 416 -19.78 23.54 39.84
N ASP A 417 -20.80 23.28 39.01
CA ASP A 417 -20.99 22.01 38.30
C ASP A 417 -19.89 21.76 37.27
N TRP A 418 -19.43 22.82 36.59
CA TRP A 418 -18.28 22.75 35.68
C TRP A 418 -17.00 22.38 36.42
N SER A 419 -16.76 22.95 37.60
CA SER A 419 -15.59 22.63 38.42
C SER A 419 -15.61 21.18 38.92
N ALA A 420 -16.81 20.65 39.25
CA ALA A 420 -16.99 19.25 39.63
C ALA A 420 -16.79 18.30 38.44
N PHE A 421 -17.24 18.70 37.25
CA PHE A 421 -17.04 17.96 36.00
C PHE A 421 -15.56 17.89 35.60
N LEU A 422 -14.79 18.97 35.76
CA LEU A 422 -13.34 18.96 35.51
C LEU A 422 -12.61 17.99 36.46
N LYS A 423 -12.99 17.93 37.73
CA LYS A 423 -12.47 16.93 38.68
C LYS A 423 -12.82 15.50 38.26
N PHE A 424 -14.05 15.28 37.76
CA PHE A 424 -14.49 13.99 37.25
C PHE A 424 -13.69 13.55 36.02
N ILE A 425 -13.50 14.45 35.03
CA ILE A 425 -12.63 14.17 33.88
C ILE A 425 -11.21 13.90 34.34
N GLY A 426 -10.68 14.65 35.33
CA GLY A 426 -9.34 14.44 35.87
C GLY A 426 -9.12 13.03 36.43
N SER A 427 -10.18 12.39 36.95
CA SER A 427 -10.12 11.00 37.43
C SER A 427 -10.06 9.96 36.30
N LYS A 428 -10.63 10.25 35.13
CA LYS A 428 -10.68 9.31 33.98
C LYS A 428 -9.62 9.60 32.91
N ASN A 429 -9.28 10.87 32.69
CA ASN A 429 -8.31 11.33 31.70
C ASN A 429 -7.65 12.65 32.12
N LYS A 430 -6.46 12.54 32.74
CA LYS A 430 -5.68 13.69 33.24
C LYS A 430 -5.28 14.70 32.15
N SER A 431 -4.94 14.21 30.95
CA SER A 431 -4.53 15.07 29.82
C SER A 431 -5.68 15.94 29.33
N MET A 432 -6.89 15.38 29.26
CA MET A 432 -8.09 16.12 28.84
C MET A 432 -8.54 17.15 29.89
N ALA A 433 -8.47 16.82 31.18
CA ALA A 433 -8.78 17.75 32.25
C ALA A 433 -7.84 18.96 32.26
N SER A 434 -6.53 18.73 32.06
CA SER A 434 -5.53 19.81 32.04
C SER A 434 -5.74 20.79 30.88
N VAL A 435 -6.20 20.32 29.73
CA VAL A 435 -6.53 21.19 28.59
C VAL A 435 -7.81 21.98 28.89
N LEU A 436 -8.84 21.35 29.43
CA LEU A 436 -10.13 21.99 29.74
C LEU A 436 -10.06 22.99 30.91
N GLU A 437 -9.16 22.79 31.87
CA GLU A 437 -8.85 23.79 32.92
C GLU A 437 -8.37 25.12 32.34
N GLY A 438 -7.75 25.09 31.15
CA GLY A 438 -7.29 26.29 30.44
C GLY A 438 -8.42 27.14 29.86
N PHE A 439 -9.66 26.64 29.81
CA PHE A 439 -10.80 27.35 29.22
C PHE A 439 -11.68 27.97 30.31
N PRO A 440 -11.85 29.32 30.33
CA PRO A 440 -12.75 29.95 31.30
C PRO A 440 -14.22 29.62 30.98
N PHE A 441 -14.99 29.22 31.99
CA PHE A 441 -16.44 29.06 31.87
C PHE A 441 -17.11 30.43 31.67
N LEU A 442 -17.90 30.58 30.61
CA LEU A 442 -18.63 31.82 30.31
C LEU A 442 -20.10 31.68 30.71
N GLU A 443 -20.81 30.73 30.11
CA GLU A 443 -22.25 30.54 30.32
C GLU A 443 -22.63 29.07 30.30
N GLY A 444 -23.61 28.68 31.13
CA GLY A 444 -24.20 27.34 31.14
C GLY A 444 -25.72 27.42 31.00
N SER A 445 -26.23 26.80 29.94
CA SER A 445 -27.65 26.59 29.68
C SER A 445 -28.08 25.18 30.12
N GLU A 446 -29.36 24.83 29.94
CA GLU A 446 -29.89 23.50 30.28
C GLU A 446 -29.13 22.36 29.57
N ASP A 447 -28.73 22.53 28.31
CA ASP A 447 -28.07 21.49 27.50
C ASP A 447 -26.74 21.94 26.85
N THR A 448 -26.25 23.15 27.16
CA THR A 448 -25.06 23.71 26.52
C THR A 448 -24.14 24.42 27.52
N ILE A 449 -22.84 24.16 27.46
CA ILE A 449 -21.81 24.90 28.19
C ILE A 449 -20.99 25.69 27.17
N VAL A 450 -20.87 26.99 27.40
CA VAL A 450 -20.07 27.90 26.58
C VAL A 450 -18.78 28.24 27.32
N LEU A 451 -17.66 27.93 26.69
CA LEU A 451 -16.32 28.19 27.20
C LEU A 451 -15.66 29.34 26.41
N GLY A 452 -14.90 30.19 27.09
CA GLY A 452 -14.04 31.20 26.44
C GLY A 452 -12.76 30.58 25.90
N ARG A 453 -12.03 31.29 25.02
CA ARG A 453 -10.76 30.78 24.48
C ARG A 453 -9.71 30.59 25.58
N SER A 454 -8.95 29.49 25.49
CA SER A 454 -7.71 29.31 26.26
C SER A 454 -6.67 30.36 25.83
N PRO A 455 -5.87 30.92 26.76
CA PRO A 455 -4.77 31.84 26.45
C PRO A 455 -3.60 31.17 25.70
N LYS A 456 -3.60 29.84 25.54
CA LYS A 456 -2.55 29.10 24.80
C LYS A 456 -3.03 28.72 23.38
N PRO A 457 -2.28 29.05 22.32
CA PRO A 457 -2.69 28.82 20.93
C PRO A 457 -2.83 27.35 20.52
N PHE A 458 -2.27 26.41 21.30
CA PHE A 458 -2.31 24.97 21.01
C PHE A 458 -3.61 24.28 21.48
N ASP A 459 -4.35 24.89 22.41
CA ASP A 459 -5.52 24.26 23.03
C ASP A 459 -6.78 24.37 22.15
N ALA A 460 -6.84 25.37 21.26
CA ALA A 460 -8.00 25.65 20.44
C ALA A 460 -8.28 24.56 19.38
N SER A 461 -7.26 23.87 18.87
CA SER A 461 -7.38 22.76 17.92
C SER A 461 -7.56 21.39 18.60
N TYR A 462 -7.37 21.30 19.92
CA TYR A 462 -7.42 20.04 20.65
C TYR A 462 -8.82 19.41 20.68
N LEU A 463 -9.86 20.26 20.65
CA LEU A 463 -11.27 19.85 20.67
C LEU A 463 -11.87 19.59 19.28
N ASP A 464 -11.14 19.91 18.20
CA ASP A 464 -11.61 19.72 16.82
C ASP A 464 -11.39 18.28 16.30
N GLU A 465 -10.60 17.46 17.00
CA GLU A 465 -10.46 16.03 16.70
C GLU A 465 -11.74 15.24 17.06
N SER A 466 -12.35 14.57 16.06
CA SER A 466 -13.62 13.84 16.20
C SER A 466 -13.62 12.80 17.34
N ASP A 467 -12.52 12.06 17.49
CA ASP A 467 -12.36 11.03 18.54
C ASP A 467 -12.39 11.60 19.95
N ARG A 468 -11.95 12.86 20.13
CA ARG A 468 -11.93 13.52 21.45
C ARG A 468 -13.27 14.16 21.77
N ALA A 469 -13.94 14.73 20.78
CA ALA A 469 -15.30 15.24 20.92
C ALA A 469 -16.28 14.12 21.33
N ASP A 470 -16.14 12.91 20.77
CA ASP A 470 -17.00 11.78 21.13
C ASP A 470 -16.70 11.23 22.54
N LYS A 471 -15.43 11.24 22.98
CA LYS A 471 -15.07 10.92 24.37
C LYS A 471 -15.61 11.95 25.36
N LEU A 472 -15.53 13.24 25.02
CA LEU A 472 -16.08 14.32 25.84
C LEU A 472 -17.61 14.18 25.99
N ARG A 473 -18.32 13.82 24.91
CA ARG A 473 -19.75 13.51 24.92
C ARG A 473 -20.10 12.30 25.77
N ALA A 474 -19.27 11.25 25.73
CA ALA A 474 -19.46 10.08 26.59
C ALA A 474 -19.30 10.44 28.08
N TYR A 475 -18.31 11.27 28.43
CA TYR A 475 -18.12 11.72 29.81
C TYR A 475 -19.20 12.70 30.28
N SER A 476 -19.71 13.56 29.39
CA SER A 476 -20.82 14.46 29.75
C SER A 476 -22.12 13.68 30.00
N LEU A 477 -22.39 12.64 29.22
CA LEU A 477 -23.52 11.73 29.45
C LEU A 477 -23.40 10.97 30.78
N ASP A 478 -22.19 10.53 31.14
CA ASP A 478 -21.93 9.78 32.37
C ASP A 478 -22.07 10.66 33.64
N PHE A 479 -21.59 11.90 33.58
CA PHE A 479 -21.62 12.82 34.72
C PHE A 479 -22.97 13.54 34.90
N PHE A 480 -23.49 14.15 33.84
CA PHE A 480 -24.74 14.92 33.91
C PHE A 480 -25.99 14.07 33.74
N LYS A 481 -25.84 12.78 33.36
CA LYS A 481 -26.94 11.86 33.00
C LYS A 481 -27.84 12.40 31.87
N ARG A 482 -27.36 13.41 31.14
CA ARG A 482 -28.02 14.06 29.99
C ARG A 482 -26.96 14.45 28.96
N LYS A 483 -27.37 14.65 27.71
CA LYS A 483 -26.48 15.07 26.63
C LYS A 483 -26.19 16.56 26.75
N VAL A 484 -25.00 16.93 27.21
CA VAL A 484 -24.55 18.32 27.29
C VAL A 484 -23.59 18.61 26.13
N ASN A 485 -23.87 19.67 25.36
CA ASN A 485 -23.00 20.16 24.30
C ASN A 485 -22.02 21.20 24.84
N ILE A 486 -20.72 21.01 24.61
CA ILE A 486 -19.69 21.98 25.01
C ILE A 486 -19.28 22.77 23.75
N ARG A 487 -19.42 24.09 23.78
CA ARG A 487 -19.07 25.01 22.69
C ARG A 487 -18.03 26.02 23.15
N VAL A 488 -17.08 26.35 22.29
CA VAL A 488 -16.11 27.43 22.52
C VAL A 488 -16.60 28.70 21.80
N HIS A 489 -16.67 29.82 22.52
CA HIS A 489 -17.14 31.09 21.99
C HIS A 489 -16.19 31.62 20.89
N LYS A 490 -16.74 31.90 19.70
CA LYS A 490 -16.06 32.56 18.58
C LYS A 490 -16.61 33.98 18.48
N GLU A 491 -15.82 35.00 18.80
CA GLU A 491 -16.26 36.38 18.60
C GLU A 491 -16.28 36.74 17.11
N THR A 492 -17.46 37.10 16.62
CA THR A 492 -17.75 37.81 15.38
C THR A 492 -17.37 39.28 15.57
N ARG A 493 -16.44 39.81 14.76
CA ARG A 493 -16.34 41.26 14.54
C ARG A 493 -17.25 41.62 13.36
N GLU A 494 -18.34 42.32 13.61
CA GLU A 494 -19.15 42.99 12.59
C GLU A 494 -18.56 44.38 12.23
N PRO A 495 -18.87 44.94 11.06
CA PRO A 495 -18.02 45.89 10.35
C PRO A 495 -18.34 47.36 10.68
N GLU A 496 -17.31 48.14 11.04
CA GLU A 496 -17.39 49.61 11.02
C GLU A 496 -17.06 50.17 9.63
N SER A 497 -17.78 51.22 9.27
CA SER A 497 -17.95 51.77 7.92
C SER A 497 -16.95 52.87 7.52
N GLN A 498 -16.62 52.91 6.22
CA GLN A 498 -16.04 54.01 5.38
C GLN A 498 -14.53 54.28 5.56
N ALA A 499 -13.66 54.40 4.53
CA ALA A 499 -13.80 54.84 3.14
C ALA A 499 -12.67 54.20 2.24
N PRO A 500 -12.72 54.27 0.90
CA PRO A 500 -11.93 53.40 0.03
C PRO A 500 -10.51 53.93 -0.20
N LYS A 501 -9.47 53.18 0.17
CA LYS A 501 -8.09 53.44 -0.27
C LYS A 501 -7.27 52.17 -0.50
N GLN A 502 -7.04 51.94 -1.79
CA GLN A 502 -5.82 51.45 -2.45
C GLN A 502 -5.29 50.02 -2.15
N ALA A 503 -5.11 49.27 -3.24
CA ALA A 503 -4.49 47.94 -3.29
C ALA A 503 -3.09 47.91 -2.63
N PRO A 504 -2.74 46.85 -1.89
CA PRO A 504 -1.41 46.73 -1.32
C PRO A 504 -0.39 46.39 -2.42
N LYS A 505 0.69 47.17 -2.42
CA LYS A 505 1.90 46.97 -3.23
C LYS A 505 2.55 45.62 -2.91
N ALA A 506 3.09 44.98 -3.95
CA ALA A 506 3.89 43.77 -3.88
C ALA A 506 5.06 43.91 -2.89
N SER A 507 5.23 42.95 -1.98
CA SER A 507 6.43 42.79 -1.17
C SER A 507 7.52 42.08 -1.99
N ALA A 508 8.75 42.59 -1.89
CA ALA A 508 9.82 42.39 -2.87
C ALA A 508 10.68 41.13 -2.69
N HIS A 509 10.26 40.11 -1.94
CA HIS A 509 11.08 38.90 -1.71
C HIS A 509 10.30 37.59 -1.90
N PRO A 510 10.91 36.54 -2.50
CA PRO A 510 10.26 35.25 -2.73
C PRO A 510 9.87 34.54 -1.43
N GLN A 511 8.73 33.84 -1.45
CA GLN A 511 8.14 33.11 -0.32
C GLN A 511 9.12 32.22 0.47
N GLY A 512 10.05 31.55 -0.22
CA GLY A 512 11.02 30.66 0.44
C GLY A 512 11.96 31.36 1.42
N VAL A 513 12.23 32.66 1.25
CA VAL A 513 13.09 33.43 2.19
C VAL A 513 12.32 33.78 3.46
N GLN A 514 11.03 34.06 3.35
CA GLN A 514 10.15 34.34 4.49
C GLN A 514 9.90 33.10 5.34
N ASP A 515 9.80 31.92 4.72
CA ASP A 515 9.62 30.67 5.44
C ASP A 515 10.86 30.31 6.28
N VAL A 516 12.05 30.55 5.76
CA VAL A 516 13.31 30.32 6.50
C VAL A 516 13.49 31.30 7.67
N LEU A 517 13.14 32.57 7.49
CA LEU A 517 13.20 33.57 8.57
C LEU A 517 12.23 33.25 9.70
N ASN A 518 11.01 32.81 9.36
CA ASN A 518 10.01 32.40 10.34
C ASN A 518 10.39 31.10 11.06
N MET A 519 11.02 30.16 10.36
CA MET A 519 11.41 28.86 10.94
C MET A 519 12.58 28.98 11.93
N PHE A 520 13.51 29.92 11.70
CA PHE A 520 14.70 30.10 12.54
C PHE A 520 14.69 31.37 13.41
N GLN A 521 13.59 32.14 13.40
CA GLN A 521 13.47 33.45 14.06
C GLN A 521 14.65 34.40 13.73
N GLY A 522 15.11 34.35 12.48
CA GLY A 522 16.21 35.18 12.00
C GLY A 522 15.73 36.54 11.51
N GLU A 523 16.56 37.56 11.63
CA GLU A 523 16.36 38.86 10.97
C GLU A 523 17.36 39.02 9.82
N ILE A 524 16.90 39.53 8.66
CA ILE A 524 17.80 39.91 7.57
C ILE A 524 18.51 41.20 7.99
N ARG A 525 19.81 41.14 8.29
CA ARG A 525 20.66 42.33 8.25
C ARG A 525 20.87 42.72 6.78
N GLY A 526 20.46 43.94 6.43
CA GLY A 526 20.45 44.47 5.06
C GLY A 526 21.81 44.41 4.35
N GLU A 527 21.76 44.60 3.03
CA GLU A 527 22.89 44.48 2.09
C GLU A 527 24.17 45.15 2.59
N VAL A 528 25.24 44.35 2.70
CA VAL A 528 26.60 44.86 2.87
C VAL A 528 27.05 45.42 1.53
N THR A 529 27.16 46.74 1.43
CA THR A 529 27.71 47.41 0.24
C THR A 529 29.19 47.03 0.05
N GLU A 530 29.64 46.92 -1.20
CA GLU A 530 30.99 46.48 -1.59
C GLU A 530 32.14 47.26 -0.91
N ASP A 531 31.88 48.48 -0.42
CA ASP A 531 32.88 49.29 0.30
C ASP A 531 33.20 48.79 1.72
N GLN A 532 32.32 47.99 2.35
CA GLN A 532 32.59 47.41 3.68
C GLN A 532 33.39 46.10 3.61
N ARG A 533 33.41 45.41 2.45
CA ARG A 533 34.19 44.16 2.29
C ARG A 533 35.71 44.37 2.22
N ARG A 534 36.19 45.60 2.02
CA ARG A 534 37.65 45.89 1.95
C ARG A 534 38.30 46.25 3.28
N LYS A 535 37.55 46.36 4.39
CA LYS A 535 38.09 46.74 5.71
C LYS A 535 38.09 45.64 6.77
N GLU A 536 37.57 44.46 6.47
CA GLU A 536 37.58 43.30 7.37
C GLU A 536 38.14 42.03 6.70
N SER A 537 39.12 42.18 5.78
CA SER A 537 39.99 41.09 5.33
C SER A 537 41.37 41.20 5.94
#